data_AF-A0A5C9BL09-F1
#
_entry.id   AF-A0A5C9BL09-F1
#
_cell.length_a   1.000
_cell.length_b   1.000
_cell.length_c   1.000
_cell.angle_alpha   90.00
_cell.angle_beta   90.00
_cell.angle_gamma   90.00
#
_symmetry.space_group_name_H-M   'P 1'
#
loop_
_entity.id
_entity.type
_entity.pdbx_description
1 polymer ?
#
loop_
_entity_poly.entity_id
_entity_poly.type
_entity_poly.pdbx_seq_one_letter_code
_entity_poly.pdbx_strand_id
1 'polypeptide(L)' 'MDTVVNALGVAYGLLLVLAVFVRTSVTESLRVDALFMKQPSEQTRPLNLIVGLLVAGYAVYSLV' A
#
# COMPACT_ATOMS: atom_id res chain seq x y z
N MET A 1 7.41 18.95 8.56
CA MET A 1 7.38 17.49 8.77
C MET A 1 6.37 16.80 7.86
N ASP A 2 5.33 17.51 7.41
CA ASP A 2 4.23 16.94 6.61
C ASP A 2 4.66 16.43 5.23
N THR A 3 5.62 17.11 4.57
CA THR A 3 6.13 16.69 3.25
C THR A 3 6.79 15.32 3.27
N VAL A 4 7.54 15.00 4.33
CA VAL A 4 8.22 13.70 4.46
C VAL A 4 7.21 12.59 4.72
N VAL A 5 6.23 12.83 5.58
CA VAL A 5 5.16 11.87 5.89
C VAL A 5 4.30 11.60 4.66
N ASN A 6 3.92 12.64 3.91
CA ASN A 6 3.15 12.48 2.69
C ASN A 6 3.98 11.83 1.58
N ALA A 7 5.27 12.15 1.43
CA ALA A 7 6.13 11.47 0.46
C ALA A 7 6.26 9.97 0.76
N LEU A 8 6.37 9.59 2.03
CA LEU A 8 6.34 8.19 2.46
C LEU A 8 4.97 7.55 2.22
N GLY A 9 3.88 8.29 2.45
CA GLY A 9 2.52 7.84 2.14
C GLY A 9 2.33 7.54 0.66
N VAL A 10 2.81 8.42 -0.24
CA VAL A 10 2.78 8.18 -1.68
C VAL A 10 3.61 6.96 -2.05
N ALA A 11 4.86 6.87 -1.55
CA ALA A 11 5.73 5.73 -1.83
C ALA A 11 5.12 4.40 -1.36
N TYR A 12 4.56 4.36 -0.15
CA TYR A 12 3.93 3.16 0.40
C TYR A 12 2.63 2.80 -0.34
N GLY A 13 1.79 3.79 -0.67
CA GLY A 13 0.59 3.57 -1.47
C GLY A 13 0.90 2.98 -2.85
N LEU A 14 1.93 3.48 -3.53
CA LEU A 14 2.43 2.91 -4.79
C LEU A 14 2.95 1.48 -4.61
N LEU A 15 3.65 1.21 -3.50
CA LEU A 15 4.16 -0.13 -3.19
C LEU A 15 3.01 -1.13 -2.98
N LEU A 16 1.93 -0.71 -2.32
CA LEU A 16 0.72 -1.52 -2.14
C LEU A 16 -0.02 -1.80 -3.45
N VAL A 17 -0.09 -0.80 -4.35
CA VAL A 17 -0.60 -1.00 -5.72
C VAL A 17 0.28 -2.00 -6.46
N LEU A 18 1.61 -1.86 -6.37
CA LEU A 18 2.56 -2.76 -7.01
C LEU A 18 2.46 -4.20 -6.48
N ALA A 19 2.20 -4.38 -5.18
CA ALA A 19 2.09 -5.68 -4.52
C ALA A 19 0.94 -6.55 -5.07
N VAL A 20 -0.02 -5.93 -5.75
CA VAL A 20 -1.12 -6.62 -6.45
C VAL A 20 -0.58 -7.31 -7.71
N PHE A 21 0.25 -6.62 -8.48
CA PHE A 21 0.79 -7.09 -9.75
C PHE A 21 2.07 -7.91 -9.59
N VAL A 22 2.92 -7.54 -8.64
CA VAL A 22 4.26 -8.11 -8.45
C VAL A 22 4.32 -8.88 -7.13
N ARG A 23 4.55 -10.19 -7.23
CA ARG A 23 4.89 -11.05 -6.08
C ARG A 23 6.39 -11.05 -5.86
N THR A 24 6.83 -10.41 -4.78
CA THR A 24 8.20 -10.49 -4.27
C THR A 24 8.13 -10.63 -2.75
N SER A 25 9.19 -11.17 -2.14
CA SER A 25 9.26 -11.29 -0.68
C SER A 25 9.07 -9.95 0.03
N VAL A 26 9.53 -8.86 -0.60
CA VAL A 26 9.35 -7.48 -0.11
C VAL A 26 7.89 -7.05 -0.18
N THR A 27 7.24 -7.20 -1.34
CA THR A 27 5.82 -6.83 -1.48
C THR A 27 4.92 -7.67 -0.60
N GLU A 28 5.23 -8.96 -0.37
CA GLU A 28 4.45 -9.78 0.55
C GLU A 28 4.61 -9.40 2.02
N SER A 29 5.79 -8.94 2.43
CA SER A 29 6.03 -8.47 3.81
C SER A 29 5.36 -7.13 4.12
N LEU A 30 5.14 -6.28 3.11
CA LEU A 30 4.60 -4.92 3.23
C LEU A 30 3.11 -4.83 2.91
N ARG A 31 2.48 -5.97 2.61
CA ARG A 31 1.05 -6.04 2.31
C ARG A 31 0.23 -5.68 3.55
N VAL A 32 -0.75 -4.80 3.38
CA VAL A 32 -1.70 -4.42 4.43
C VAL A 32 -2.50 -5.62 4.89
N ASP A 33 -2.96 -6.46 3.97
CA ASP A 33 -3.73 -7.64 4.36
C ASP A 33 -2.88 -8.66 5.15
N ALA A 34 -1.57 -8.76 4.87
CA ALA A 34 -0.66 -9.59 5.67
C ALA A 34 -0.39 -9.05 7.08
N LEU A 35 -0.49 -7.73 7.27
CA LEU A 35 -0.34 -7.08 8.57
C LEU A 35 -1.58 -7.24 9.47
N PHE A 36 -2.78 -7.27 8.87
CA PHE A 36 -4.04 -7.28 9.62
C PHE A 36 -4.80 -8.61 9.59
N MET A 37 -4.53 -9.50 8.63
CA MET A 37 -5.20 -10.79 8.51
C MET A 37 -4.27 -11.95 8.87
N LYS A 38 -4.80 -12.92 9.62
CA LYS A 38 -4.06 -14.16 10.00
C LYS A 38 -3.74 -15.07 8.81
N GLN A 39 -4.50 -14.98 7.72
CA GLN A 39 -4.36 -15.81 6.53
C GLN A 39 -4.47 -14.96 5.26
N PRO A 40 -3.44 -14.15 4.93
CA PRO A 40 -3.41 -13.41 3.68
C PRO A 40 -3.46 -14.38 2.50
N SER A 41 -4.49 -14.25 1.66
CA SER A 41 -4.75 -15.13 0.51
C SER A 41 -4.80 -14.34 -0.79
N GLU A 42 -5.05 -15.00 -1.92
CA GLU A 42 -5.26 -14.29 -3.20
C GLU A 42 -6.54 -13.47 -3.23
N GLN A 43 -7.56 -13.88 -2.47
CA GLN A 43 -8.82 -13.14 -2.40
C GLN A 43 -8.68 -11.80 -1.67
N THR A 44 -7.68 -11.67 -0.79
CA THR A 44 -7.42 -10.46 0.00
C THR A 44 -6.40 -9.53 -0.67
N ARG A 45 -5.76 -9.97 -1.77
CA ARG A 45 -4.82 -9.15 -2.55
C ARG A 45 -5.42 -7.86 -3.12
N PRO A 46 -6.65 -7.86 -3.70
CA PRO A 46 -7.28 -6.64 -4.19
C PRO A 46 -7.46 -5.57 -3.12
N LEU A 47 -7.50 -5.98 -1.85
CA LEU A 47 -7.62 -5.06 -0.71
C LEU A 47 -6.38 -4.15 -0.60
N ASN A 48 -5.19 -4.64 -0.96
CA ASN A 48 -3.99 -3.81 -1.06
C ASN A 48 -4.08 -2.77 -2.17
N LEU A 49 -4.77 -3.07 -3.28
CA LEU A 49 -5.00 -2.09 -4.33
C LEU A 49 -5.85 -0.93 -3.83
N ILE A 50 -6.97 -1.27 -3.15
CA ILE A 50 -7.91 -0.29 -2.62
C ILE A 50 -7.22 0.57 -1.57
N VAL A 51 -6.54 -0.05 -0.60
CA VAL A 51 -5.82 0.69 0.45
C VAL A 51 -4.66 1.48 -0.13
N GLY A 52 -3.90 0.92 -1.08
CA GLY A 52 -2.81 1.61 -1.76
C GLY A 52 -3.26 2.86 -2.51
N LEU A 53 -4.38 2.78 -3.24
CA LEU A 53 -4.97 3.93 -3.93
C LEU A 53 -5.48 5.00 -2.95
N LEU A 54 -6.11 4.60 -1.84
CA LEU A 54 -6.57 5.54 -0.82
C LEU A 54 -5.40 6.26 -0.14
N VAL A 55 -4.35 5.51 0.23
CA VAL A 55 -3.15 6.06 0.88
C VAL A 55 -2.37 6.95 -0.08
N ALA A 56 -2.13 6.50 -1.32
CA ALA A 56 -1.44 7.31 -2.32
C ALA A 56 -2.26 8.55 -2.69
N GLY A 57 -3.57 8.41 -2.91
CA GLY A 57 -4.46 9.52 -3.26
C GLY A 57 -4.54 10.58 -2.16
N TYR A 58 -4.68 10.16 -0.90
CA TYR A 58 -4.66 11.08 0.24
C TYR A 58 -3.30 11.77 0.38
N ALA A 59 -2.22 11.01 0.28
CA ALA A 59 -0.87 11.56 0.43
C ALA A 59 -0.51 12.54 -0.70
N VAL A 60 -0.92 12.27 -1.94
CA VAL A 60 -0.81 13.22 -3.07
C VAL A 60 -1.66 14.45 -2.82
N TYR A 61 -2.93 14.29 -2.43
CA TYR A 61 -3.81 15.43 -2.13
C TYR A 61 -3.25 16.31 -1.00
N SER A 62 -2.62 15.72 0.01
CA SER A 62 -2.03 16.46 1.12
C SER A 62 -0.66 17.07 0.80
N LEU A 63 -0.03 16.68 -0.32
CA LEU A 63 1.22 17.25 -0.83
C LEU A 63 0.99 18.45 -1.76
N VAL A 64 -0.20 18.53 -2.36
CA VAL A 64 -0.66 19.62 -3.25
C VAL A 64 -1.27 20.74 -2.41
#